data_AF-A0AAW0AHF5-F1
#
_entry.id   AF-A0AAW0AHF5-F1
#
_cell.length_a   1.000
_cell.length_b   1.000
_cell.length_c   1.000
_cell.angle_alpha   90.00
_cell.angle_beta   90.00
_cell.angle_gamma   90.00
#
_symmetry.space_group_name_H-M   'P 1'
#
loop_
_entity.id
_entity.type
_entity.pdbx_description
1 polymer ?
#
loop_
_entity_poly.entity_id
_entity_poly.type
_entity_poly.pdbx_seq_one_letter_code
_entity_poly.pdbx_strand_id
1 'polypeptide(L)'
;MGAAFGALMLSFLIALFLFSNVSSRKRPVFLLSAAAVTLGAVEGFMITHFHAQAVLHLKVTNAYTALINFVLLFAPIPVQMILLLRIVSAYQDRWLILVLLLPVLIFIARIFNMLVAIIQIATRPWNFVADWNHLPFSKIEWILQLIFNVYVSVAFLRQLDLPQRMKSHSPQVWKTLRMIWMTSLTNFIIPCILQVVQIALILHGRQGKTEDQWFSECSLMMVLNGYLTIIGVVFATVWANWTIHEAEVWSRLPTTPSSAASPWSQEFHASEH
;
A
#
# COMPACT_ATOMS: atom_id res chain seq x y z
N MET A 1 -6.15 -19.45 -2.95
CA MET A 1 -5.66 -18.15 -2.43
C MET A 1 -5.90 -17.02 -3.42
N GLY A 2 -5.45 -17.13 -4.68
CA GLY A 2 -5.74 -16.13 -5.71
C GLY A 2 -7.23 -15.75 -5.79
N ALA A 3 -8.14 -16.73 -5.77
CA ALA A 3 -9.58 -16.47 -5.79
C ALA A 3 -10.07 -15.69 -4.57
N ALA A 4 -9.61 -16.06 -3.37
CA ALA A 4 -10.00 -15.41 -2.12
C ALA A 4 -9.50 -13.96 -2.07
N PHE A 5 -8.22 -13.73 -2.38
CA PHE A 5 -7.66 -12.37 -2.40
C PHE A 5 -8.19 -11.53 -3.56
N GLY A 6 -8.41 -12.11 -4.74
CA GLY A 6 -9.03 -11.43 -5.87
C GLY A 6 -10.46 -10.98 -5.56
N ALA A 7 -11.26 -11.85 -4.92
CA ALA A 7 -12.59 -11.49 -4.43
C ALA A 7 -12.53 -10.39 -3.37
N LEU A 8 -11.59 -10.47 -2.43
CA LEU A 8 -11.36 -9.43 -1.43
C LEU A 8 -10.99 -8.08 -2.06
N MET A 9 -10.13 -8.06 -3.08
CA MET A 9 -9.79 -6.84 -3.83
C MET A 9 -11.04 -6.27 -4.52
N LEU A 10 -11.90 -7.11 -5.08
CA LEU A 10 -13.17 -6.65 -5.65
C LEU A 10 -14.07 -5.99 -4.59
N SER A 11 -14.16 -6.56 -3.39
CA SER A 11 -14.88 -5.93 -2.27
C SER A 11 -14.28 -4.57 -1.89
N PHE A 12 -12.94 -4.46 -1.87
CA PHE A 12 -12.28 -3.18 -1.62
C PHE A 12 -12.50 -2.16 -2.73
N LEU A 13 -12.57 -2.59 -3.99
CA LEU A 13 -12.87 -1.71 -5.11
C LEU A 13 -14.26 -1.12 -4.96
N ILE A 14 -15.25 -1.97 -4.64
CA ILE A 14 -16.63 -1.54 -4.38
C ILE A 14 -16.65 -0.56 -3.20
N ALA A 15 -16.00 -0.90 -2.09
CA ALA A 15 -15.92 -0.02 -0.92
C ALA A 15 -15.28 1.34 -1.24
N LEU A 16 -14.19 1.37 -2.02
CA LEU A 16 -13.54 2.60 -2.46
C LEU A 16 -14.51 3.51 -3.22
N PHE A 17 -15.32 2.97 -4.11
CA PHE A 17 -16.29 3.76 -4.87
C PHE A 17 -17.49 4.19 -4.03
N LEU A 18 -17.99 3.32 -3.15
CA LEU A 18 -19.12 3.61 -2.26
C LEU A 18 -18.80 4.74 -1.26
N PHE A 19 -17.62 4.72 -0.66
CA PHE A 19 -17.20 5.72 0.33
C PHE A 19 -16.53 6.97 -0.28
N SER A 20 -16.51 7.09 -1.62
CA SER A 20 -15.82 8.19 -2.31
C SER A 20 -16.78 9.15 -3.00
N ASN A 21 -16.60 10.43 -2.71
CA ASN A 21 -17.33 11.55 -3.33
C ASN A 21 -16.73 11.92 -4.71
N VAL A 22 -17.53 12.55 -5.58
CA VAL A 22 -17.10 12.98 -6.94
C VAL A 22 -15.81 13.81 -6.92
N SER A 23 -15.61 14.65 -5.91
CA SER A 23 -14.39 15.44 -5.74
C SER A 23 -13.18 14.58 -5.37
N SER A 24 -13.34 13.60 -4.48
CA SER A 24 -12.25 12.71 -4.07
C SER A 24 -11.79 11.80 -5.22
N ARG A 25 -12.73 11.36 -6.08
CA ARG A 25 -12.42 10.52 -7.26
C ARG A 25 -11.45 11.14 -8.25
N LYS A 26 -11.35 12.48 -8.27
CA LYS A 26 -10.42 13.21 -9.15
C LYS A 26 -9.01 13.33 -8.56
N ARG A 27 -8.81 12.98 -7.29
CA ARG A 27 -7.50 13.06 -6.64
C ARG A 27 -6.59 11.93 -7.15
N PRO A 28 -5.31 12.21 -7.44
CA PRO A 28 -4.40 11.21 -8.00
C PRO A 28 -4.22 10.00 -7.08
N VAL A 29 -4.24 10.21 -5.76
CA VAL A 29 -4.17 9.12 -4.77
C VAL A 29 -5.35 8.16 -4.87
N PHE A 30 -6.56 8.65 -5.17
CA PHE A 30 -7.73 7.80 -5.36
C PHE A 30 -7.60 6.96 -6.62
N LEU A 31 -7.21 7.58 -7.74
CA LEU A 31 -7.04 6.89 -9.02
C LEU A 31 -5.97 5.80 -8.93
N LEU A 32 -4.83 6.10 -8.31
CA LEU A 32 -3.78 5.12 -8.10
C LEU A 32 -4.21 4.00 -7.15
N SER A 33 -5.05 4.29 -6.13
CA SER A 33 -5.57 3.26 -5.22
C SER A 33 -6.52 2.33 -5.96
N ALA A 34 -7.43 2.88 -6.78
CA ALA A 34 -8.32 2.10 -7.62
C ALA A 34 -7.54 1.24 -8.65
N ALA A 35 -6.47 1.80 -9.23
CA ALA A 35 -5.58 1.07 -10.14
C ALA A 35 -4.86 -0.08 -9.43
N ALA A 36 -4.30 0.15 -8.24
CA ALA A 36 -3.65 -0.88 -7.42
C ALA A 36 -4.61 -2.04 -7.11
N VAL A 37 -5.83 -1.73 -6.66
CA VAL A 37 -6.85 -2.74 -6.34
C VAL A 37 -7.27 -3.51 -7.59
N THR A 38 -7.47 -2.82 -8.71
CA THR A 38 -7.82 -3.47 -9.98
C THR A 38 -6.72 -4.41 -10.45
N LEU A 39 -5.46 -4.00 -10.38
CA LEU A 39 -4.32 -4.86 -10.71
C LEU A 39 -4.24 -6.06 -9.77
N GLY A 40 -4.41 -5.88 -8.46
CA GLY A 40 -4.44 -6.98 -7.50
C GLY A 40 -5.60 -7.95 -7.74
N ALA A 41 -6.77 -7.46 -8.15
CA ALA A 41 -7.90 -8.33 -8.53
C ALA A 41 -7.55 -9.16 -9.78
N VAL A 42 -7.04 -8.51 -10.83
CA VAL A 42 -6.59 -9.17 -12.07
C VAL A 42 -5.51 -10.22 -11.76
N GLU A 43 -4.54 -9.89 -10.93
CA GLU A 43 -3.50 -10.81 -10.44
C GLU A 43 -4.12 -12.06 -9.79
N GLY A 44 -5.09 -11.89 -8.88
CA GLY A 44 -5.77 -12.99 -8.20
C GLY A 44 -6.52 -13.92 -9.16
N PHE A 45 -7.21 -13.36 -10.15
CA PHE A 45 -7.87 -14.15 -11.20
C PHE A 45 -6.87 -14.91 -12.04
N MET A 46 -5.79 -14.26 -12.49
CA MET A 46 -4.75 -14.87 -13.31
C MET A 46 -4.01 -15.99 -12.59
N ILE A 47 -3.62 -15.78 -11.33
CA ILE A 47 -2.98 -16.82 -10.50
C ILE A 47 -3.91 -18.01 -10.32
N THR A 48 -5.21 -17.78 -10.07
CA THR A 48 -6.19 -18.86 -9.93
C THR A 48 -6.33 -19.65 -11.23
N HIS A 49 -6.42 -18.97 -12.36
CA HIS A 49 -6.51 -19.61 -13.66
C HIS A 49 -5.25 -20.40 -13.99
N PHE A 50 -4.07 -19.85 -13.72
CA PHE A 50 -2.78 -20.54 -13.88
C PHE A 50 -2.72 -21.83 -13.07
N HIS A 51 -3.10 -21.79 -11.78
CA HIS A 51 -3.15 -23.00 -10.95
C HIS A 51 -4.18 -24.01 -11.44
N ALA A 52 -5.35 -23.57 -11.91
CA ALA A 52 -6.34 -24.47 -12.49
C ALA A 52 -5.80 -25.18 -13.74
N GLN A 53 -5.11 -24.46 -14.63
CA GLN A 53 -4.44 -25.05 -15.79
C GLN A 53 -3.36 -26.05 -15.37
N ALA A 54 -2.56 -25.73 -14.35
CA ALA A 54 -1.52 -26.63 -13.82
C ALA A 54 -2.12 -27.94 -13.26
N VAL A 55 -3.23 -27.86 -12.51
CA VAL A 55 -3.94 -29.03 -11.98
C VAL A 55 -4.53 -29.90 -13.10
N LEU A 56 -5.01 -29.26 -14.17
CA LEU A 56 -5.55 -29.95 -15.35
C LEU A 56 -4.47 -30.43 -16.33
N HIS A 57 -3.18 -30.29 -15.99
CA HIS A 57 -2.05 -30.63 -16.87
C HIS A 57 -2.09 -29.94 -18.24
N LEU A 58 -2.71 -28.77 -18.33
CA LEU A 58 -2.78 -27.99 -19.56
C LEU A 58 -1.45 -27.26 -19.79
N LYS A 59 -1.00 -27.24 -21.04
CA LYS A 59 0.23 -26.55 -21.42
C LYS A 59 0.05 -25.04 -21.31
N VAL A 60 0.79 -24.41 -20.40
CA VAL A 60 0.85 -22.96 -20.27
C VAL A 60 1.83 -22.38 -21.28
N THR A 61 1.45 -21.33 -22.00
CA THR A 61 2.33 -20.66 -22.96
C THR A 61 3.26 -19.67 -22.26
N ASN A 62 4.47 -19.48 -22.79
CA ASN A 62 5.41 -18.48 -22.27
C ASN A 62 4.81 -17.06 -22.28
N ALA A 63 3.99 -16.75 -23.29
CA ALA A 63 3.29 -15.47 -23.37
C ALA A 63 2.32 -15.27 -22.19
N TYR A 64 1.59 -16.31 -21.79
CA TYR A 64 0.71 -16.24 -20.63
C TYR A 64 1.50 -16.09 -19.32
N THR A 65 2.58 -16.87 -19.16
CA THR A 65 3.48 -16.73 -17.99
C THR A 65 4.09 -15.32 -17.91
N ALA A 66 4.54 -14.76 -19.03
CA ALA A 66 5.07 -13.41 -19.09
C ALA A 66 4.02 -12.36 -18.72
N LEU A 67 2.77 -12.55 -19.14
CA LEU A 67 1.66 -11.67 -18.80
C LEU A 67 1.33 -11.70 -17.30
N ILE A 68 1.31 -12.89 -16.66
CA ILE A 68 1.13 -13.01 -15.21
C ILE A 68 2.24 -12.28 -14.47
N ASN A 69 3.50 -12.50 -14.87
CA ASN A 69 4.65 -11.85 -14.25
C ASN A 69 4.64 -10.33 -14.49
N PHE A 70 4.18 -9.86 -15.64
CA PHE A 70 3.95 -8.43 -15.90
C PHE A 70 2.98 -7.85 -14.87
N VAL A 71 1.81 -8.48 -14.67
CA VAL A 71 0.83 -7.99 -13.69
C VAL A 71 1.41 -8.01 -12.28
N LEU A 72 2.07 -9.11 -11.88
CA LEU A 72 2.65 -9.27 -10.54
C LEU A 72 3.76 -8.24 -10.25
N LEU A 73 4.64 -8.00 -11.20
CA LEU A 73 5.76 -7.06 -11.04
C LEU A 73 5.29 -5.60 -11.06
N PHE A 74 4.26 -5.28 -11.85
CA PHE A 74 3.76 -3.91 -11.97
C PHE A 74 2.65 -3.56 -10.98
N ALA A 75 1.98 -4.52 -10.34
CA ALA A 75 0.94 -4.27 -9.34
C ALA A 75 1.39 -3.38 -8.15
N PRO A 76 2.65 -3.46 -7.65
CA PRO A 76 3.15 -2.56 -6.62
C PRO A 76 3.39 -1.11 -7.09
N ILE A 77 3.44 -0.85 -8.39
CA ILE A 77 3.83 0.47 -8.94
C ILE A 77 2.84 1.58 -8.56
N PRO A 78 1.51 1.42 -8.70
CA PRO A 78 0.58 2.45 -8.24
C PRO A 78 0.67 2.74 -6.73
N VAL A 79 0.93 1.72 -5.92
CA VAL A 79 1.15 1.88 -4.47
C VAL A 79 2.35 2.77 -4.22
N GLN A 80 3.47 2.51 -4.89
CA GLN A 80 4.69 3.31 -4.72
C GLN A 80 4.54 4.74 -5.21
N MET A 81 3.78 4.95 -6.29
CA MET A 81 3.41 6.30 -6.73
C MET A 81 2.60 7.05 -5.67
N ILE A 82 1.69 6.37 -4.96
CA ILE A 82 0.96 6.99 -3.84
C ILE A 82 1.93 7.40 -2.73
N LEU A 83 2.93 6.57 -2.43
CA LEU A 83 3.92 6.90 -1.40
C LEU A 83 4.79 8.11 -1.82
N LEU A 84 5.19 8.20 -3.09
CA LEU A 84 5.90 9.38 -3.62
C LEU A 84 5.04 10.64 -3.55
N LEU A 85 3.77 10.55 -3.95
CA LEU A 85 2.84 11.68 -3.84
C LEU A 85 2.69 12.16 -2.39
N ARG A 86 2.73 11.24 -1.41
CA ARG A 86 2.70 11.59 0.01
C ARG A 86 3.97 12.33 0.44
N ILE A 87 5.14 11.91 -0.02
CA ILE A 87 6.39 12.66 0.22
C ILE A 87 6.29 14.05 -0.40
N VAL A 88 5.88 14.17 -1.66
CA VAL A 88 5.71 15.46 -2.34
C VAL A 88 4.77 16.37 -1.57
N SER A 89 3.68 15.82 -1.01
CA SER A 89 2.75 16.61 -0.20
C SER A 89 3.30 17.02 1.16
N ALA A 90 4.23 16.24 1.73
CA ALA A 90 4.77 16.46 3.06
C ALA A 90 5.96 17.44 3.06
N TYR A 91 6.73 17.48 1.97
CA TYR A 91 7.89 18.34 1.80
C TYR A 91 7.54 19.54 0.92
N GLN A 92 7.52 20.74 1.49
CA GLN A 92 7.24 22.00 0.78
C GLN A 92 8.50 22.78 0.38
N ASP A 93 9.69 22.30 0.77
CA ASP A 93 10.93 23.07 0.74
C ASP A 93 11.95 22.55 -0.31
N ARG A 94 13.04 23.28 -0.49
CA ARG A 94 14.16 23.03 -1.43
C ARG A 94 14.78 21.62 -1.28
N TRP A 95 14.62 20.98 -0.13
CA TRP A 95 15.08 19.61 0.13
C TRP A 95 14.28 18.53 -0.61
N LEU A 96 13.10 18.87 -1.15
CA LEU A 96 12.24 17.93 -1.87
C LEU A 96 12.98 17.23 -3.02
N ILE A 97 13.78 17.96 -3.80
CA ILE A 97 14.52 17.40 -4.93
C ILE A 97 15.52 16.34 -4.45
N LEU A 98 16.24 16.63 -3.37
CA LEU A 98 17.23 15.71 -2.80
C LEU A 98 16.56 14.46 -2.22
N VAL A 99 15.42 14.61 -1.56
CA VAL A 99 14.65 13.49 -1.00
C VAL A 99 14.03 12.63 -2.09
N LEU A 100 13.60 13.23 -3.22
CA LEU A 100 13.01 12.49 -4.33
C LEU A 100 14.02 11.85 -5.28
N LEU A 101 15.25 12.36 -5.34
CA LEU A 101 16.25 11.88 -6.30
C LEU A 101 16.48 10.37 -6.15
N LEU A 102 16.77 9.90 -4.94
CA LEU A 102 17.04 8.48 -4.69
C LEU A 102 15.86 7.57 -5.04
N PRO A 103 14.63 7.78 -4.52
CA PRO A 103 13.52 6.89 -4.82
C PRO A 103 13.10 6.93 -6.30
N VAL A 104 13.28 8.07 -7.00
CA VAL A 104 13.06 8.14 -8.46
C VAL A 104 14.10 7.29 -9.22
N LEU A 105 15.38 7.36 -8.84
CA LEU A 105 16.42 6.53 -9.45
C LEU A 105 16.16 5.03 -9.20
N ILE A 106 15.78 4.64 -7.98
CA ILE A 106 15.42 3.25 -7.67
C ILE A 106 14.19 2.83 -8.49
N PHE A 107 13.20 3.71 -8.63
CA PHE A 107 12.01 3.43 -9.43
C PHE A 107 12.35 3.16 -10.89
N ILE A 108 13.20 3.98 -11.52
CA ILE A 108 13.67 3.79 -12.89
C ILE A 108 14.44 2.47 -13.03
N ALA A 109 15.36 2.19 -12.11
CA ALA A 109 16.13 0.94 -12.10
C ALA A 109 15.23 -0.30 -12.04
N ARG A 110 14.14 -0.23 -11.26
CA ARG A 110 13.15 -1.30 -11.16
C ARG A 110 12.35 -1.48 -12.43
N ILE A 111 11.86 -0.41 -13.05
CA ILE A 111 11.17 -0.49 -14.36
C ILE A 111 12.06 -1.20 -15.38
N PHE A 112 13.33 -0.82 -15.46
CA PHE A 112 14.28 -1.49 -16.35
C PHE A 112 14.46 -2.98 -16.02
N ASN A 113 14.68 -3.31 -14.75
CA ASN A 113 14.83 -4.69 -14.27
C ASN A 113 13.60 -5.57 -14.58
N MET A 114 12.39 -5.05 -14.35
CA MET A 114 11.13 -5.73 -14.65
C MET A 114 10.96 -5.98 -16.16
N LEU A 115 11.27 -4.98 -17.01
CA LEU A 115 11.17 -5.14 -18.46
C LEU A 115 12.12 -6.24 -18.97
N VAL A 116 13.37 -6.26 -18.49
CA VAL A 116 14.33 -7.31 -18.82
C VAL A 116 13.82 -8.68 -18.36
N ALA A 117 13.29 -8.79 -17.14
CA ALA A 117 12.72 -10.03 -16.62
C ALA A 117 11.60 -10.57 -17.52
N ILE A 118 10.67 -9.71 -17.92
CA ILE A 118 9.51 -10.10 -18.73
C ILE A 118 9.93 -10.52 -20.14
N ILE A 119 10.86 -9.82 -20.76
CA ILE A 119 11.41 -10.20 -22.08
C ILE A 119 12.07 -11.58 -22.00
N GLN A 120 12.82 -11.86 -20.94
CA GLN A 120 13.45 -13.16 -20.76
C GLN A 120 12.43 -14.28 -20.54
N ILE A 121 11.40 -14.04 -19.73
CA ILE A 121 10.30 -14.99 -19.50
C ILE A 121 9.54 -15.27 -20.80
N ALA A 122 9.30 -14.26 -21.63
CA ALA A 122 8.56 -14.40 -22.88
C ALA A 122 9.33 -15.18 -23.96
N THR A 123 10.66 -15.06 -24.01
CA THR A 123 11.48 -15.52 -25.14
C THR A 123 12.07 -16.92 -24.99
N ARG A 124 12.21 -17.43 -23.76
CA ARG A 124 12.83 -18.73 -23.51
C ARG A 124 11.79 -19.73 -22.99
N PRO A 125 11.93 -21.04 -23.24
CA PRO A 125 11.16 -22.04 -22.52
C PRO A 125 11.66 -22.10 -21.07
N TRP A 126 10.75 -21.91 -20.11
CA TRP A 126 11.08 -21.88 -18.68
C TRP A 126 10.49 -23.08 -17.95
N ASN A 127 11.30 -23.73 -17.13
CA ASN A 127 10.78 -24.51 -16.02
C ASN A 127 10.67 -23.58 -14.82
N PHE A 128 9.45 -23.07 -14.60
CA PHE A 128 9.22 -22.01 -13.62
C PHE A 128 9.76 -22.33 -12.22
N VAL A 129 9.66 -23.58 -11.77
CA VAL A 129 10.12 -24.00 -10.44
C VAL A 129 11.64 -24.11 -10.39
N ALA A 130 12.23 -24.81 -11.37
CA ALA A 130 13.68 -25.06 -11.39
C ALA A 130 14.48 -23.77 -11.63
N ASP A 131 13.99 -22.90 -12.51
CA ASP A 131 14.71 -21.71 -12.95
C ASP A 131 14.51 -20.51 -12.00
N TRP A 132 13.50 -20.54 -11.11
CA TRP A 132 13.15 -19.44 -10.21
C TRP A 132 14.33 -18.96 -9.36
N ASN A 133 15.13 -19.90 -8.84
CA ASN A 133 16.26 -19.57 -7.98
C ASN A 133 17.41 -18.89 -8.76
N HIS A 134 17.49 -19.16 -10.07
CA HIS A 134 18.52 -18.64 -10.94
C HIS A 134 18.15 -17.29 -11.56
N LEU A 135 16.95 -16.77 -11.31
CA LEU A 135 16.52 -15.44 -11.77
C LEU A 135 17.10 -14.34 -10.87
N PRO A 136 18.17 -13.62 -11.29
CA PRO A 136 18.68 -12.50 -10.51
C PRO A 136 17.65 -11.36 -10.45
N PHE A 137 16.82 -11.22 -11.48
CA PHE A 137 15.90 -10.10 -11.65
C PHE A 137 14.86 -10.01 -10.53
N SER A 138 14.28 -11.14 -10.10
CA SER A 138 13.30 -11.13 -9.01
C SER A 138 13.96 -10.74 -7.68
N LYS A 139 15.17 -11.25 -7.40
CA LYS A 139 15.94 -10.91 -6.19
C LYS A 139 16.29 -9.42 -6.17
N ILE A 140 16.80 -8.90 -7.28
CA ILE A 140 17.10 -7.47 -7.47
C ILE A 140 15.84 -6.64 -7.26
N GLU A 141 14.72 -7.03 -7.89
CA GLU A 141 13.45 -6.32 -7.80
C GLU A 141 13.00 -6.16 -6.35
N TRP A 142 12.98 -7.26 -5.59
CA TRP A 142 12.52 -7.26 -4.22
C TRP A 142 13.44 -6.48 -3.28
N ILE A 143 14.76 -6.54 -3.49
CA ILE A 143 15.72 -5.73 -2.73
C ILE A 143 15.52 -4.24 -3.03
N LEU A 144 15.41 -3.86 -4.31
CA LEU A 144 15.17 -2.48 -4.70
C LEU A 144 13.81 -1.98 -4.18
N GLN A 145 12.79 -2.83 -4.20
CA GLN A 145 11.48 -2.53 -3.61
C GLN A 145 11.57 -2.33 -2.09
N LEU A 146 12.32 -3.16 -1.37
CA LEU A 146 12.55 -2.99 0.06
C LEU A 146 13.25 -1.66 0.36
N ILE A 147 14.35 -1.37 -0.34
CA ILE A 147 15.12 -0.14 -0.17
C ILE A 147 14.23 1.08 -0.44
N PHE A 148 13.45 1.04 -1.52
CA PHE A 148 12.49 2.09 -1.85
C PHE A 148 11.48 2.31 -0.71
N ASN A 149 10.81 1.22 -0.28
CA ASN A 149 9.78 1.30 0.75
C ASN A 149 10.36 1.81 2.08
N VAL A 150 11.50 1.28 2.52
CA VAL A 150 12.17 1.71 3.76
C VAL A 150 12.56 3.18 3.67
N TYR A 151 13.20 3.60 2.57
CA TYR A 151 13.63 4.98 2.39
C TYR A 151 12.46 5.94 2.44
N VAL A 152 11.41 5.69 1.65
CA VAL A 152 10.22 6.54 1.56
C VAL A 152 9.49 6.61 2.89
N SER A 153 9.42 5.48 3.61
CA SER A 153 8.83 5.43 4.95
C SER A 153 9.61 6.25 5.96
N VAL A 154 10.94 6.12 5.99
CA VAL A 154 11.81 6.88 6.89
C VAL A 154 11.75 8.38 6.58
N ALA A 155 11.76 8.75 5.30
CA ALA A 155 11.64 10.15 4.89
C ALA A 155 10.29 10.74 5.34
N PHE A 156 9.19 10.03 5.09
CA PHE A 156 7.86 10.46 5.52
C PHE A 156 7.75 10.59 7.06
N LEU A 157 8.27 9.62 7.80
CA LEU A 157 8.28 9.63 9.27
C LEU A 157 9.17 10.73 9.86
N ARG A 158 10.27 11.09 9.20
CA ARG A 158 11.11 12.22 9.63
C ARG A 158 10.41 13.56 9.46
N GLN A 159 9.62 13.71 8.39
CA GLN A 159 8.86 14.93 8.13
C GLN A 159 7.66 15.09 9.08
N LEU A 160 7.20 14.00 9.66
CA LEU A 160 6.32 14.03 10.82
C LEU A 160 7.15 14.50 12.02
N ASP A 161 7.32 15.82 12.16
CA ASP A 161 7.99 16.47 13.30
C ASP A 161 7.14 16.30 14.59
N LEU A 162 7.07 15.05 15.01
CA LEU A 162 6.35 14.49 16.13
C LEU A 162 6.69 15.25 17.43
N PRO A 163 7.97 15.57 17.73
CA PRO A 163 8.33 16.30 18.95
C PRO A 163 7.75 17.72 19.01
N GLN A 164 7.73 18.47 17.91
CA GLN A 164 7.14 19.82 17.90
C GLN A 164 5.62 19.76 18.03
N ARG A 165 4.96 18.83 17.33
CA ARG A 165 3.50 18.69 17.39
C ARG A 165 3.00 18.14 18.72
N MET A 166 3.79 17.31 19.41
CA MET A 166 3.47 16.79 20.75
C MET A 166 3.49 17.86 21.85
N LYS A 167 4.16 18.99 21.65
CA LYS A 167 4.10 20.11 22.61
C LYS A 167 2.71 20.75 22.66
N SER A 168 1.92 20.64 21.59
CA SER A 168 0.52 21.08 21.58
C SER A 168 -0.35 20.09 22.35
N HIS A 169 -0.86 20.51 23.52
CA HIS A 169 -1.77 19.70 24.35
C HIS A 169 -3.21 19.64 23.82
N SER A 170 -3.43 19.98 22.55
CA SER A 170 -4.75 19.92 21.94
C SER A 170 -5.19 18.46 21.72
N PRO A 171 -6.36 18.03 22.24
CA PRO A 171 -6.88 16.69 21.99
C PRO A 171 -7.12 16.41 20.49
N GLN A 172 -7.31 17.45 19.67
CA GLN A 172 -7.48 17.33 18.22
C GLN A 172 -6.17 17.04 17.50
N VAL A 173 -5.05 17.58 17.98
CA VAL A 173 -3.70 17.25 17.48
C VAL A 173 -3.38 15.78 17.77
N TRP A 174 -3.76 15.27 18.94
CA TRP A 174 -3.53 13.87 19.30
C TRP A 174 -4.33 12.88 18.45
N LYS A 175 -5.61 13.18 18.16
CA LYS A 175 -6.43 12.39 17.22
C LYS A 175 -5.78 12.35 15.82
N THR A 176 -5.29 13.49 15.35
CA THR A 176 -4.65 13.62 14.03
C THR A 176 -3.33 12.85 13.97
N LEU A 177 -2.49 12.96 15.01
CA LEU A 177 -1.23 12.22 15.11
C LEU A 177 -1.45 10.71 15.16
N ARG A 178 -2.40 10.25 15.98
CA ARG A 178 -2.77 8.82 16.04
C ARG A 178 -3.21 8.30 14.68
N MET A 179 -4.01 9.07 13.95
CA MET A 179 -4.46 8.72 12.61
C MET A 179 -3.28 8.60 11.64
N ILE A 180 -2.40 9.59 11.60
CA ILE A 180 -1.24 9.57 10.70
C ILE A 180 -0.30 8.41 11.07
N TRP A 181 -0.11 8.15 12.36
CA TRP A 181 0.70 7.04 12.84
C TRP A 181 0.10 5.69 12.46
N MET A 182 -1.20 5.47 12.69
CA MET A 182 -1.87 4.21 12.29
C MET A 182 -1.81 4.03 10.77
N THR A 183 -2.06 5.10 10.02
CA THR A 183 -1.95 5.11 8.56
C THR A 183 -0.53 4.78 8.13
N SER A 184 0.48 5.28 8.84
CA SER A 184 1.87 4.99 8.54
C SER A 184 2.23 3.54 8.86
N LEU A 185 1.80 3.04 10.02
CA LEU A 185 2.04 1.66 10.45
C LEU A 185 1.51 0.64 9.44
N THR A 186 0.27 0.80 8.97
CA THR A 186 -0.36 -0.15 8.05
C THR A 186 0.17 -0.06 6.62
N ASN A 187 0.59 1.12 6.18
CA ASN A 187 1.12 1.33 4.83
C ASN A 187 2.60 0.99 4.67
N PHE A 188 3.37 1.13 5.74
CA PHE A 188 4.82 1.14 5.66
C PHE A 188 5.43 -0.01 6.43
N ILE A 189 5.14 -0.10 7.73
CA ILE A 189 5.85 -1.02 8.61
C ILE A 189 5.47 -2.46 8.31
N ILE A 190 4.17 -2.76 8.18
CA ILE A 190 3.70 -4.13 7.90
C ILE A 190 4.24 -4.63 6.55
N PRO A 191 4.06 -3.91 5.42
CA PRO A 191 4.67 -4.32 4.15
C PRO A 191 6.20 -4.43 4.18
N CYS A 192 6.90 -3.53 4.89
CA CYS A 192 8.35 -3.61 5.00
C CYS A 192 8.81 -4.87 5.75
N ILE A 193 8.17 -5.20 6.89
CA ILE A 193 8.49 -6.40 7.64
C ILE A 193 8.25 -7.65 6.79
N LEU A 194 7.11 -7.71 6.09
CA LEU A 194 6.79 -8.82 5.20
C LEU A 194 7.77 -8.94 4.04
N GLN A 195 8.21 -7.81 3.46
CA GLN A 195 9.23 -7.79 2.42
C GLN A 195 10.58 -8.32 2.94
N VAL A 196 10.97 -7.98 4.18
CA VAL A 196 12.16 -8.53 4.83
C VAL A 196 12.02 -10.03 5.04
N VAL A 197 10.89 -10.49 5.56
CA VAL A 197 10.60 -11.93 5.74
C VAL A 197 10.63 -12.67 4.40
N GLN A 198 10.02 -12.10 3.36
CA GLN A 198 10.02 -12.64 2.01
C GLN A 198 11.47 -12.81 1.51
N ILE A 199 12.30 -11.78 1.60
CA ILE A 199 13.71 -11.84 1.17
C ILE A 199 14.48 -12.89 1.99
N ALA A 200 14.28 -12.95 3.31
CA ALA A 200 14.91 -13.95 4.15
C ALA A 200 14.53 -15.38 3.75
N LEU A 201 13.26 -15.64 3.42
CA LEU A 201 12.80 -16.94 2.94
C LEU A 201 13.39 -17.31 1.57
N ILE A 202 13.54 -16.35 0.68
CA ILE A 202 14.15 -16.59 -0.64
C ILE A 202 15.65 -16.92 -0.51
N LEU A 203 16.37 -16.21 0.37
CA LEU A 203 17.81 -16.37 0.52
C LEU A 203 18.20 -17.57 1.39
N HIS A 204 17.41 -17.87 2.42
CA HIS A 204 17.76 -18.87 3.44
C HIS A 204 16.74 -20.00 3.59
N GLY A 205 15.49 -19.80 3.14
CA GLY A 205 14.39 -20.74 3.37
C GLY A 205 14.48 -22.08 2.62
N ARG A 206 15.48 -22.26 1.75
CA ARG A 206 15.67 -23.51 0.99
C ARG A 206 16.26 -24.65 1.84
N GLN A 207 16.89 -24.35 2.97
CA GLN A 207 17.56 -25.36 3.79
C GLN A 207 16.56 -26.42 4.29
N GLY A 208 16.78 -27.67 3.88
CA GLY A 208 15.97 -28.82 4.33
C GLY A 208 14.60 -29.00 3.65
N LYS A 209 14.31 -28.27 2.56
CA LYS A 209 13.03 -28.36 1.83
C LYS A 209 13.21 -28.86 0.41
N THR A 210 12.19 -29.51 -0.15
CA THR A 210 12.15 -29.81 -1.58
C THR A 210 11.95 -28.52 -2.39
N GLU A 211 12.31 -28.54 -3.68
CA GLU A 211 12.16 -27.36 -4.55
C GLU A 211 10.72 -26.87 -4.61
N ASP A 212 9.76 -27.80 -4.71
CA ASP A 212 8.33 -27.49 -4.77
C ASP A 212 7.82 -26.83 -3.48
N GLN A 213 8.24 -27.34 -2.31
CA GLN A 213 7.84 -26.79 -1.01
C GLN A 213 8.39 -25.38 -0.82
N TRP A 214 9.70 -25.19 -1.07
CA TRP A 214 10.35 -23.89 -0.97
C TRP A 214 9.71 -22.87 -1.93
N PHE A 215 9.47 -23.28 -3.17
CA PHE A 215 8.84 -22.43 -4.18
C PHE A 215 7.40 -22.05 -3.80
N SER A 216 6.61 -22.99 -3.26
CA SER A 216 5.24 -22.73 -2.81
C SER A 216 5.20 -21.69 -1.67
N GLU A 217 6.08 -21.82 -0.68
CA GLU A 217 6.17 -20.87 0.44
C GLU A 217 6.63 -19.48 -0.01
N CYS A 218 7.64 -19.41 -0.89
CA CYS A 218 8.10 -18.14 -1.45
C CYS A 218 6.99 -17.46 -2.26
N SER A 219 6.27 -18.23 -3.08
CA SER A 219 5.15 -17.73 -3.87
C SER A 219 4.01 -17.23 -2.99
N LEU A 220 3.70 -17.96 -1.92
CA LEU A 220 2.69 -17.55 -0.92
C LEU A 220 3.05 -16.21 -0.29
N MET A 221 4.29 -16.06 0.17
CA MET A 221 4.73 -14.84 0.84
C MET A 221 4.79 -13.65 -0.12
N MET A 222 5.21 -13.88 -1.37
CA MET A 222 5.18 -12.86 -2.42
C MET A 222 3.76 -12.35 -2.66
N VAL A 223 2.80 -13.25 -2.86
CA VAL A 223 1.40 -12.91 -3.09
C VAL A 223 0.80 -12.20 -1.87
N LEU A 224 1.04 -12.73 -0.67
CA LEU A 224 0.55 -12.14 0.58
C LEU A 224 1.09 -10.73 0.79
N ASN A 225 2.39 -10.51 0.56
CA ASN A 225 3.03 -9.21 0.69
C ASN A 225 2.47 -8.21 -0.33
N GLY A 226 2.27 -8.63 -1.59
CA GLY A 226 1.62 -7.81 -2.63
C GLY A 226 0.22 -7.35 -2.21
N TYR A 227 -0.63 -8.27 -1.77
CA TYR A 227 -1.98 -7.93 -1.31
C TYR A 227 -1.98 -7.04 -0.06
N LEU A 228 -1.15 -7.33 0.94
CA LEU A 228 -1.10 -6.51 2.15
C LEU A 228 -0.59 -5.09 1.88
N THR A 229 0.31 -4.94 0.90
CA THR A 229 0.76 -3.63 0.41
C THR A 229 -0.40 -2.84 -0.21
N ILE A 230 -1.21 -3.46 -1.08
CA ILE A 230 -2.39 -2.83 -1.68
C ILE A 230 -3.42 -2.49 -0.60
N ILE A 231 -3.74 -3.45 0.27
CA ILE A 231 -4.73 -3.31 1.35
C ILE A 231 -4.37 -2.15 2.26
N GLY A 232 -3.11 -2.05 2.70
CA GLY A 232 -2.65 -0.95 3.55
C GLY A 232 -3.00 0.40 2.94
N VAL A 233 -2.65 0.60 1.66
CA VAL A 233 -2.85 1.87 0.96
C VAL A 233 -4.32 2.20 0.77
N VAL A 234 -5.15 1.21 0.44
CA VAL A 234 -6.60 1.38 0.31
C VAL A 234 -7.21 1.82 1.64
N PHE A 235 -6.88 1.12 2.73
CA PHE A 235 -7.37 1.48 4.07
C PHE A 235 -7.03 2.91 4.42
N ALA A 236 -5.79 3.33 4.13
CA ALA A 236 -5.35 4.69 4.35
C ALA A 236 -6.12 5.72 3.51
N THR A 237 -6.39 5.43 2.25
CA THR A 237 -7.16 6.31 1.36
C THR A 237 -8.62 6.42 1.83
N VAL A 238 -9.26 5.31 2.18
CA VAL A 238 -10.64 5.30 2.71
C VAL A 238 -10.71 6.05 4.03
N TRP A 239 -9.76 5.80 4.94
CA TRP A 239 -9.73 6.45 6.26
C TRP A 239 -9.50 7.96 6.15
N ALA A 240 -8.57 8.40 5.29
CA ALA A 240 -8.35 9.82 5.05
C ALA A 240 -9.61 10.50 4.50
N ASN A 241 -10.31 9.87 3.55
CA ASN A 241 -11.56 10.41 3.00
C ASN A 241 -12.68 10.49 4.04
N TRP A 242 -12.83 9.45 4.87
CA TRP A 242 -13.82 9.42 5.95
C TRP A 242 -13.63 10.61 6.90
N THR A 243 -12.39 10.86 7.32
CA THR A 243 -12.08 11.90 8.30
C THR A 243 -12.31 13.32 7.76
N ILE A 244 -12.08 13.53 6.46
CA ILE A 244 -12.42 14.80 5.78
C ILE A 244 -13.93 14.97 5.75
N HIS A 245 -14.67 13.92 5.41
CA HIS A 245 -16.13 13.98 5.36
C HIS A 245 -16.73 14.29 6.74
N GLU A 246 -16.24 13.63 7.80
CA GLU A 246 -16.67 13.91 9.17
C GLU A 246 -16.42 15.39 9.54
N ALA A 247 -15.24 15.93 9.23
CA ALA A 247 -14.93 17.34 9.49
C ALA A 247 -15.83 18.32 8.70
N GLU A 248 -16.19 17.99 7.46
CA GLU A 248 -17.14 18.77 6.65
C GLU A 248 -18.56 18.72 7.24
N VAL A 249 -19.00 17.58 7.76
CA VAL A 249 -20.32 17.46 8.40
C VAL A 249 -20.38 18.29 9.69
N TRP A 250 -19.36 18.20 10.54
CA TRP A 250 -19.30 18.96 11.79
C TRP A 250 -19.23 20.48 11.57
N SER A 251 -18.59 20.95 10.50
CA SER A 251 -18.52 22.38 10.20
C SER A 251 -19.82 22.98 9.66
N ARG A 252 -20.75 22.13 9.17
CA ARG A 252 -22.07 22.56 8.67
C ARG A 252 -23.17 22.53 9.73
N LEU A 253 -22.97 21.82 10.84
CA LEU A 253 -23.91 21.85 11.93
C LEU A 253 -23.91 23.27 12.53
N PRO A 254 -25.09 23.91 12.70
CA PRO A 254 -25.17 25.23 13.31
C PRO A 254 -24.50 25.14 14.68
N THR A 255 -23.47 25.97 14.90
CA THR A 255 -22.90 26.14 16.23
C THR A 255 -24.05 26.63 17.10
N THR A 256 -24.59 25.75 17.95
CA THR A 256 -25.58 26.15 18.94
C THR A 256 -25.02 27.36 19.66
N PRO A 257 -25.67 28.54 19.58
CA PRO A 257 -25.12 29.75 20.14
C PRO A 257 -24.82 29.49 21.61
N SER A 258 -23.55 29.59 22.00
CA SER A 258 -23.09 29.38 23.38
C SER A 258 -23.54 30.51 24.32
N SER A 259 -24.57 31.26 23.95
CA SER A 259 -25.09 32.43 24.65
C SER A 259 -26.45 32.20 25.29
N ALA A 260 -27.03 30.99 25.23
CA ALA A 260 -28.08 30.63 26.17
C ALA A 260 -27.44 30.35 27.53
N ALA A 261 -27.05 31.43 28.23
CA ALA A 261 -26.82 31.40 29.65
C ALA A 261 -27.96 30.61 30.30
N SER A 262 -27.63 29.55 31.03
CA SER A 262 -28.65 28.76 31.71
C SER A 262 -29.46 29.72 32.62
N PRO A 263 -30.79 29.79 32.50
CA PRO A 263 -31.61 30.64 33.39
C PRO A 263 -31.38 30.35 34.88
N TRP A 264 -30.86 29.16 35.20
CA TRP A 264 -30.58 28.68 36.54
C TRP A 264 -29.38 29.32 37.24
N SER A 265 -28.52 30.09 36.55
CA SER A 265 -27.38 30.74 37.21
C SER A 265 -27.69 32.10 37.84
N GLN A 266 -28.93 32.60 37.73
CA GLN A 266 -29.37 33.82 38.42
C GLN A 266 -30.18 33.59 39.70
N GLU A 267 -30.65 32.36 39.98
CA GLU A 267 -31.49 32.09 41.16
C GLU A 267 -30.71 31.84 42.47
N PHE A 268 -29.39 31.63 42.43
CA PHE A 268 -28.62 31.29 43.64
C PHE A 268 -28.02 32.47 44.42
N HIS A 269 -28.23 33.73 44.00
CA HIS A 269 -27.68 34.90 44.70
C HIS A 269 -28.70 35.75 45.49
N ALA A 270 -29.95 35.29 45.66
CA ALA A 270 -31.00 36.10 46.28
C ALA A 270 -31.45 35.65 47.69
N SER A 271 -30.66 34.86 48.45
CA SER A 271 -31.08 34.35 49.78
C SER A 271 -30.14 34.61 50.96
N GLU A 272 -29.16 35.51 50.83
CA GLU A 272 -28.35 35.98 51.97
C GLU A 272 -28.60 37.48 52.25
N HIS A 273 -29.72 37.80 52.90
CA HIS A 273 -29.90 39.03 53.68
C HIS A 273 -30.99 38.84 54.74
#